data_AF-A0A8I2B6T4-F1
#
_entry.id   AF-A0A8I2B6T4-F1
#
_cell.length_a   1.000
_cell.length_b   1.000
_cell.length_c   1.000
_cell.angle_alpha   90.00
_cell.angle_beta   90.00
_cell.angle_gamma   90.00
#
_symmetry.space_group_name_H-M   'P 1'
#
loop_
_entity.id
_entity.type
_entity.pdbx_description
1 polymer ?
#
loop_
_entity_poly.entity_id
_entity_poly.type
_entity_poly.pdbx_seq_one_letter_code
_entity_poly.pdbx_strand_id
1 'polypeptide(L)'
;CPHCQHTVRWFANLAVLSWLVLRGRCRHCPAPISRRCPAIELLTALVFALPVALWGLQIWSVACALFGAVLITASMLDLDRMWLPDSPTHPPLWAGLLLAWGGYSPFSLHDAVLGAAVGYLSLWSLFWMFKLLTVKEGMGRGDFVLRAAPRARRGPTQ
;
A
#
# COMPACT_ATOMS: atom_id res chain seq x y z
N CYS A 1 -10.74 18.54 11.74
CA CYS A 1 -9.65 19.18 10.96
C CYS A 1 -8.33 19.01 11.73
N PRO A 2 -7.20 18.67 11.09
CA PRO A 2 -5.92 18.51 11.80
C PRO A 2 -5.43 19.79 12.49
N HIS A 3 -5.89 20.97 12.04
CA HIS A 3 -5.46 22.26 12.57
C HIS A 3 -6.37 22.83 13.67
N CYS A 4 -7.70 22.76 13.51
CA CYS A 4 -8.64 23.35 14.47
C CYS A 4 -9.34 22.33 15.37
N GLN A 5 -9.04 21.02 15.21
CA GLN A 5 -9.66 19.89 15.92
C GLN A 5 -11.20 19.84 15.95
N HIS A 6 -11.87 20.73 15.21
CA HIS A 6 -13.31 20.70 15.10
C HIS A 6 -13.76 19.38 14.49
N THR A 7 -14.71 18.72 15.16
CA THR A 7 -15.35 17.50 14.71
C THR A 7 -16.06 17.77 13.39
N VAL A 8 -15.73 16.98 12.39
CA VAL A 8 -16.32 17.09 11.06
C VAL A 8 -17.56 16.20 11.06
N ARG A 9 -18.71 16.72 10.64
CA ARG A 9 -19.95 15.93 10.52
C ARG A 9 -19.74 14.78 9.56
N TRP A 10 -20.42 13.65 9.76
CA TRP A 10 -20.23 12.43 8.98
C TRP A 10 -20.36 12.59 7.46
N PHE A 11 -21.27 13.45 6.97
CA PHE A 11 -21.38 13.75 5.53
C PHE A 11 -20.16 14.51 4.97
N ALA A 12 -19.44 15.24 5.83
CA ALA A 12 -18.21 15.93 5.48
C ALA A 12 -16.96 15.04 5.66
N ASN A 13 -17.12 13.77 6.07
CA ASN A 13 -16.04 12.76 6.04
C ASN A 13 -15.82 12.15 4.64
N LEU A 14 -16.68 12.42 3.65
CA LEU A 14 -16.37 12.15 2.25
C LEU A 14 -15.30 13.15 1.82
N ALA A 15 -14.02 12.80 1.98
CA ALA A 15 -12.92 13.74 1.88
C ALA A 15 -12.81 14.32 0.46
N VAL A 16 -13.21 13.60 -0.58
CA VAL A 16 -13.29 14.11 -1.96
C VAL A 16 -14.38 15.18 -2.11
N LEU A 17 -15.62 14.87 -1.72
CA LEU A 17 -16.77 15.77 -1.88
C LEU A 17 -16.62 17.01 -0.98
N SER A 18 -16.18 16.82 0.27
CA SER A 18 -15.95 17.92 1.19
C SER A 18 -14.77 18.79 0.77
N TRP A 19 -13.69 18.20 0.23
CA TRP A 19 -12.56 18.97 -0.30
C TRP A 19 -12.92 19.79 -1.54
N LEU A 20 -13.72 19.23 -2.46
CA LEU A 20 -14.24 19.94 -3.64
C LEU A 20 -15.15 21.12 -3.24
N VAL A 21 -16.12 20.89 -2.35
CA VAL A 21 -17.05 21.93 -1.89
C VAL A 21 -16.33 23.01 -1.07
N LEU A 22 -15.35 22.63 -0.25
CA LEU A 22 -14.58 23.54 0.58
C LEU A 22 -13.34 24.13 -0.13
N ARG A 23 -13.13 23.81 -1.42
CA ARG A 23 -11.98 24.24 -2.24
C ARG A 23 -10.63 24.01 -1.56
N GLY A 24 -10.49 22.88 -0.87
CA GLY A 24 -9.28 22.50 -0.14
C GLY A 24 -8.95 23.33 1.10
N ARG A 25 -9.92 24.07 1.66
CA ARG A 25 -9.77 24.80 2.93
C ARG A 25 -10.71 24.25 3.99
N CYS A 26 -10.41 24.46 5.25
CA CYS A 26 -11.30 24.11 6.35
C CYS A 26 -12.45 25.13 6.46
N ARG A 27 -13.67 24.67 6.82
CA ARG A 27 -14.85 25.55 6.88
C ARG A 27 -14.80 26.57 8.03
N HIS A 28 -14.13 26.22 9.13
CA HIS A 28 -13.99 27.05 10.33
C HIS A 28 -12.60 27.68 10.46
N CYS A 29 -11.67 27.30 9.60
CA CYS A 29 -10.29 27.72 9.66
C CYS A 29 -9.73 27.86 8.25
N PRO A 30 -9.02 28.94 7.90
CA PRO A 30 -8.46 29.13 6.55
C PRO A 30 -7.29 28.19 6.25
N ALA A 31 -6.96 27.26 7.16
CA ALA A 31 -5.88 26.31 6.99
C ALA A 31 -6.12 25.39 5.77
N PRO A 32 -5.09 25.15 4.94
CA PRO A 32 -5.18 24.27 3.79
C PRO A 32 -5.28 22.80 4.23
N ILE A 33 -6.14 22.04 3.55
CA ILE A 33 -6.26 20.59 3.71
C ILE A 33 -5.35 19.92 2.67
N SER A 34 -4.47 19.01 3.12
CA SER A 34 -3.57 18.28 2.25
C SER A 34 -4.32 17.52 1.15
N ARG A 35 -3.83 17.64 -0.09
CA ARG A 35 -4.41 16.96 -1.27
C ARG A 35 -4.23 15.44 -1.26
N ARG A 36 -3.42 14.90 -0.34
CA ARG A 36 -3.15 13.46 -0.25
C ARG A 36 -4.42 12.65 0.04
N CYS A 37 -5.24 13.06 1.01
CA CYS A 37 -6.47 12.36 1.37
C CYS A 37 -7.49 12.26 0.22
N PRO A 38 -7.90 13.36 -0.46
CA PRO A 38 -8.85 13.25 -1.56
C PRO A 38 -8.27 12.49 -2.76
N ALA A 39 -6.95 12.53 -2.99
CA ALA A 39 -6.32 11.73 -4.04
C ALA A 39 -6.39 10.23 -3.74
N ILE A 40 -6.10 9.81 -2.50
CA ILE A 40 -6.20 8.40 -2.08
C ILE A 40 -7.64 7.90 -2.17
N GLU A 41 -8.62 8.69 -1.74
CA GLU A 41 -10.02 8.30 -1.79
C GLU A 41 -10.55 8.19 -3.23
N LEU A 42 -10.15 9.11 -4.13
CA LEU A 42 -10.43 8.97 -5.56
C LEU A 42 -9.79 7.72 -6.17
N LEU A 43 -8.53 7.45 -5.82
CA LEU A 43 -7.83 6.26 -6.30
C LEU A 43 -8.52 4.98 -5.83
N THR A 44 -8.91 4.92 -4.55
CA THR A 44 -9.67 3.79 -4.00
C THR A 44 -11.02 3.66 -4.69
N ALA A 45 -11.77 4.74 -4.88
CA ALA A 45 -13.03 4.70 -5.60
C ALA A 45 -12.87 4.17 -7.03
N LEU A 46 -11.83 4.60 -7.74
CA LEU A 46 -11.52 4.13 -9.08
C LEU A 46 -11.14 2.64 -9.10
N VAL A 47 -10.31 2.20 -8.15
CA VAL A 47 -9.89 0.79 -8.01
C VAL A 47 -11.08 -0.13 -7.71
N PHE A 48 -12.09 0.35 -7.00
CA PHE A 48 -13.33 -0.42 -6.77
C PHE A 48 -14.29 -0.36 -7.96
N ALA A 49 -14.38 0.79 -8.64
CA ALA A 49 -15.32 0.98 -9.74
C ALA A 49 -14.87 0.31 -11.05
N LEU A 50 -13.58 0.37 -11.39
CA LEU A 50 -13.04 -0.14 -12.67
C LEU A 50 -13.31 -1.63 -12.89
N PRO A 51 -13.03 -2.56 -11.94
CA PRO A 51 -13.27 -3.98 -12.17
C PRO A 51 -14.76 -4.28 -12.37
N VAL A 52 -15.63 -3.59 -11.62
CA VAL A 52 -17.08 -3.73 -11.75
C VAL A 52 -17.57 -3.18 -13.09
N ALA A 53 -16.98 -2.09 -13.59
CA ALA A 53 -17.32 -1.51 -14.89
C ALA A 53 -16.88 -2.38 -16.07
N LEU A 54 -15.75 -3.10 -15.95
CA LEU A 54 -15.19 -3.93 -17.02
C LEU A 54 -15.81 -5.33 -17.08
N TRP A 55 -16.03 -5.97 -15.93
CA TRP A 55 -16.47 -7.38 -15.86
C TRP A 55 -17.83 -7.56 -15.18
N GLY A 56 -18.47 -6.48 -14.73
CA GLY A 56 -19.69 -6.54 -13.93
C GLY A 56 -19.44 -6.92 -12.47
N LEU A 57 -20.53 -7.09 -11.71
CA LEU A 57 -20.45 -7.53 -10.31
C LEU A 57 -20.21 -9.04 -10.25
N GLN A 58 -18.93 -9.42 -10.23
CA GLN A 58 -18.47 -10.81 -10.14
C GLN A 58 -17.49 -10.98 -8.98
N ILE A 59 -17.28 -12.23 -8.56
CA ILE A 59 -16.30 -12.58 -7.52
C ILE A 59 -14.90 -12.09 -7.90
N TRP A 60 -14.54 -12.20 -9.19
CA TRP A 60 -13.29 -11.67 -9.74
C TRP A 60 -13.16 -10.15 -9.54
N SER A 61 -14.20 -9.39 -9.87
CA SER A 61 -14.21 -7.93 -9.71
C SER A 61 -14.01 -7.50 -8.26
N VAL A 62 -14.64 -8.23 -7.32
CA VAL A 62 -14.46 -8.01 -5.87
C VAL A 62 -13.01 -8.32 -5.46
N ALA A 63 -12.45 -9.42 -5.94
CA ALA A 63 -11.07 -9.79 -5.64
C ALA A 63 -10.07 -8.76 -6.17
N CYS A 64 -10.26 -8.25 -7.39
CA CYS A 64 -9.44 -7.18 -7.96
C CYS A 64 -9.54 -5.87 -7.13
N ALA A 65 -10.74 -5.50 -6.69
CA ALA A 65 -10.94 -4.32 -5.86
C ALA A 65 -10.24 -4.45 -4.50
N LEU A 66 -10.36 -5.61 -3.84
CA LEU A 66 -9.68 -5.91 -2.57
C LEU A 66 -8.16 -5.94 -2.75
N PHE A 67 -7.66 -6.54 -3.83
CA PHE A 67 -6.24 -6.54 -4.16
C PHE A 67 -5.70 -5.12 -4.33
N GLY A 68 -6.40 -4.29 -5.10
CA GLY A 68 -6.02 -2.90 -5.28
C GLY A 68 -6.08 -2.10 -3.97
N ALA A 69 -7.03 -2.39 -3.07
CA ALA A 69 -7.08 -1.78 -1.75
C ALA A 69 -5.85 -2.11 -0.89
N VAL A 70 -5.39 -3.36 -0.94
CA VAL A 70 -4.14 -3.79 -0.27
C VAL A 70 -2.94 -3.06 -0.87
N LEU A 71 -2.86 -2.93 -2.20
CA LEU A 71 -1.78 -2.21 -2.86
C LEU A 71 -1.76 -0.73 -2.46
N ILE A 72 -2.90 -0.04 -2.46
CA ILE A 72 -3.00 1.35 -2.02
C ILE A 72 -2.50 1.46 -0.57
N THR A 73 -2.96 0.57 0.32
CA THR A 73 -2.55 0.58 1.72
C THR A 73 -1.05 0.33 1.88
N ALA A 74 -0.50 -0.64 1.14
CA ALA A 74 0.93 -0.95 1.15
C ALA A 74 1.75 0.24 0.63
N SER A 75 1.33 0.89 -0.45
CA SER A 75 1.99 2.09 -0.98
C SER A 75 1.95 3.26 0.01
N MET A 76 0.85 3.45 0.75
CA MET A 76 0.77 4.51 1.76
C MET A 76 1.67 4.20 2.95
N LEU A 77 1.71 2.95 3.42
CA LEU A 77 2.62 2.51 4.47
C LEU A 77 4.09 2.67 4.07
N ASP A 78 4.42 2.35 2.81
CA ASP A 78 5.76 2.51 2.27
C ASP A 78 6.17 4.00 2.24
N LEU A 79 5.29 4.88 1.75
CA LEU A 79 5.54 6.33 1.74
C LEU A 79 5.69 6.94 3.15
N ASP A 80 4.94 6.44 4.12
CA ASP A 80 4.93 6.99 5.48
C ASP A 80 6.04 6.44 6.37
N ARG A 81 6.44 5.17 6.21
CA ARG A 81 7.36 4.49 7.14
C ARG A 81 8.58 3.86 6.49
N MET A 82 8.66 3.77 5.16
CA MET A 82 9.71 3.03 4.42
C MET A 82 9.99 1.65 5.03
N TRP A 83 8.95 1.02 5.59
CA TRP A 83 9.05 -0.26 6.26
C TRP A 83 7.94 -1.12 5.69
N LEU A 84 8.31 -2.09 4.86
CA LEU A 84 7.38 -2.98 4.20
C LEU A 84 7.18 -4.21 5.08
N PRO A 85 6.08 -4.32 5.85
CA PRO A 85 5.75 -5.56 6.51
C PRO A 85 5.43 -6.59 5.42
N ASP A 86 6.01 -7.79 5.47
CA ASP A 86 5.75 -8.89 4.52
C ASP A 86 4.37 -9.55 4.72
N SER A 87 3.65 -9.17 5.76
CA SER A 87 2.38 -9.80 6.16
C SER A 87 1.17 -9.54 5.24
N PRO A 88 0.95 -8.34 4.65
CA PRO A 88 -0.26 -8.04 3.88
C PRO A 88 -0.20 -8.52 2.42
N THR A 89 0.97 -8.86 1.88
CA THR A 89 1.16 -9.21 0.46
C THR A 89 0.91 -10.69 0.14
N HIS A 90 1.07 -11.60 1.12
CA HIS A 90 0.85 -13.04 0.91
C HIS A 90 -0.63 -13.45 0.72
N PRO A 91 -1.59 -12.97 1.54
CA PRO A 91 -3.00 -13.35 1.37
C PRO A 91 -3.60 -13.06 -0.01
N PRO A 92 -3.36 -11.89 -0.63
CA PRO A 92 -3.89 -11.61 -1.97
C PRO A 92 -3.29 -12.49 -3.07
N LEU A 93 -2.01 -12.85 -2.96
CA LEU A 93 -1.35 -13.73 -3.92
C LEU A 93 -2.00 -15.11 -3.94
N TRP A 94 -2.22 -15.70 -2.78
CA TRP A 94 -2.93 -16.98 -2.66
C TRP A 94 -4.38 -16.89 -3.10
N ALA A 95 -5.09 -15.81 -2.74
CA ALA A 95 -6.47 -15.59 -3.17
C ALA A 95 -6.58 -15.52 -4.71
N GLY A 96 -5.69 -14.80 -5.38
CA GLY A 96 -5.67 -14.73 -6.85
C GLY A 96 -5.44 -16.08 -7.51
N LEU A 97 -4.50 -16.88 -6.99
CA LEU A 97 -4.20 -18.21 -7.52
C LEU A 97 -5.36 -19.20 -7.30
N LEU A 98 -6.00 -19.16 -6.13
CA LEU A 98 -7.17 -19.99 -5.84
C LEU A 98 -8.38 -19.61 -6.70
N LEU A 99 -8.57 -18.32 -7.00
CA LEU A 99 -9.63 -17.86 -7.91
C LEU A 99 -9.39 -18.29 -9.36
N ALA A 100 -8.13 -18.27 -9.80
CA ALA A 100 -7.73 -18.81 -11.10
C ALA A 100 -7.93 -20.33 -11.18
N TRP A 101 -7.55 -21.07 -10.12
CA TRP A 101 -7.80 -22.50 -10.02
C TRP A 101 -9.29 -22.84 -10.04
N GLY A 102 -10.12 -22.05 -9.35
CA GLY A 102 -11.56 -22.25 -9.26
C GLY A 102 -12.34 -21.86 -10.53
N GLY A 103 -11.69 -21.37 -11.59
CA GLY A 103 -12.35 -20.95 -12.83
C GLY A 103 -13.21 -19.69 -12.70
N TYR A 104 -13.08 -18.94 -11.59
CA TYR A 104 -13.79 -17.67 -11.39
C TYR A 104 -13.09 -16.50 -12.08
N SER A 105 -11.84 -16.68 -12.48
CA SER A 105 -11.06 -15.71 -13.24
C SER A 105 -11.30 -15.89 -14.75
N PRO A 106 -11.34 -14.80 -15.54
CA PRO A 106 -11.40 -14.88 -16.99
C PRO A 106 -10.10 -15.37 -17.63
N PHE A 107 -9.02 -15.49 -16.85
CA PHE A 107 -7.69 -15.92 -17.29
C PHE A 107 -7.39 -17.38 -16.92
N SER A 108 -6.60 -18.04 -17.76
CA SER A 108 -6.10 -19.39 -17.48
C SER A 108 -5.14 -19.39 -16.29
N LEU A 109 -5.03 -20.53 -15.60
CA LEU A 109 -4.06 -20.71 -14.52
C LEU A 109 -2.63 -20.44 -14.99
N HIS A 110 -2.32 -20.79 -16.24
CA HIS A 110 -1.03 -20.48 -16.85
C HIS A 110 -0.75 -18.96 -16.88
N ASP A 111 -1.74 -18.16 -17.28
CA ASP A 111 -1.61 -16.71 -17.37
C ASP A 111 -1.53 -16.07 -15.98
N ALA A 112 -2.25 -16.62 -15.00
CA ALA A 112 -2.17 -16.18 -13.61
C ALA A 112 -0.77 -16.42 -13.01
N VAL A 113 -0.18 -17.60 -13.27
CA VAL A 113 1.18 -17.93 -12.83
C VAL A 113 2.22 -17.07 -13.53
N LEU A 114 2.08 -16.86 -14.84
CA LEU A 114 2.96 -15.95 -15.58
C LEU A 114 2.86 -14.52 -15.06
N GLY A 115 1.65 -14.02 -14.79
CA GLY A 115 1.44 -12.69 -14.22
C GLY A 115 2.12 -12.55 -12.86
N ALA A 116 2.00 -13.55 -11.99
CA ALA A 116 2.68 -13.57 -10.70
C ALA A 116 4.21 -13.61 -10.85
N ALA A 117 4.73 -14.42 -11.77
CA ALA A 117 6.17 -14.53 -12.04
C ALA A 117 6.74 -13.21 -12.60
N VAL A 118 6.07 -12.60 -13.58
CA VAL A 118 6.46 -11.31 -14.16
C VAL A 118 6.40 -10.19 -13.12
N GLY A 119 5.35 -10.15 -12.29
CA GLY A 119 5.23 -9.19 -11.20
C GLY A 119 6.38 -9.33 -10.20
N TYR A 120 6.69 -10.55 -9.77
CA TYR A 120 7.82 -10.82 -8.88
C TYR A 120 9.16 -10.39 -9.51
N LEU A 121 9.41 -10.78 -10.77
CA LEU A 121 10.63 -10.41 -11.50
C LEU A 121 10.78 -8.90 -11.68
N SER A 122 9.69 -8.17 -11.91
CA SER A 122 9.72 -6.70 -12.02
C SER A 122 10.15 -6.03 -10.71
N LEU A 123 9.58 -6.46 -9.57
CA LEU A 123 9.96 -5.94 -8.26
C LEU A 123 11.39 -6.33 -7.90
N TRP A 124 11.80 -7.55 -8.25
CA TRP A 124 13.16 -8.03 -8.07
C TRP A 124 14.17 -7.21 -8.89
N SER A 125 13.85 -6.87 -10.14
CA SER A 125 14.68 -6.01 -10.98
C SER A 125 14.80 -4.60 -10.40
N LEU A 126 13.69 -4.00 -9.94
CA LEU A 126 13.69 -2.69 -9.28
C LEU A 126 14.56 -2.71 -8.02
N PHE A 127 14.47 -3.76 -7.20
CA PHE A 127 15.33 -3.93 -6.01
C PHE A 127 16.82 -3.97 -6.39
N TRP A 128 17.19 -4.76 -7.40
CA TRP A 128 18.57 -4.84 -7.86
C TRP A 128 19.06 -3.52 -8.44
N MET A 129 18.22 -2.83 -9.22
CA MET A 129 18.54 -1.52 -9.77
C MET A 129 18.75 -0.48 -8.67
N PHE A 130 17.89 -0.47 -7.65
CA PHE A 130 18.06 0.41 -6.48
C PHE A 130 19.34 0.08 -5.69
N LYS A 131 19.66 -1.20 -5.52
CA LYS A 131 20.89 -1.67 -4.85
C LYS A 131 22.16 -1.34 -5.64
N LEU A 132 22.10 -1.34 -6.97
CA LEU A 132 23.25 -1.00 -7.83
C LEU A 132 23.47 0.52 -7.90
N LEU A 133 22.39 1.31 -7.93
CA LEU A 133 22.47 2.78 -7.98
C LEU A 133 22.78 3.41 -6.62
N THR A 134 22.33 2.79 -5.54
CA THR A 134 22.58 3.25 -4.19
C THR A 134 23.60 2.30 -3.58
N VAL A 135 24.88 2.71 -3.47
CA VAL A 135 25.94 1.99 -2.72
C VAL A 135 25.68 2.04 -1.20
N LYS A 136 24.41 2.03 -0.80
CA LYS A 136 23.94 1.73 0.54
C LYS A 136 23.18 0.44 0.39
N GLU A 137 23.50 -0.54 1.23
CA GLU A 137 22.75 -1.78 1.31
C GLU A 137 21.27 -1.44 1.53
N GLY A 138 20.53 -1.40 0.43
CA GLY A 138 19.11 -1.16 0.40
C GLY A 138 18.46 -2.29 1.16
N MET A 139 18.14 -2.00 2.42
CA MET A 139 17.00 -2.50 3.16
C MET A 139 16.71 -4.00 2.99
N GLY A 140 17.18 -4.80 3.96
CA GLY A 140 16.62 -6.11 4.27
C GLY A 140 17.55 -7.32 4.13
N ARG A 141 18.64 -7.39 4.91
CA ARG A 141 19.32 -8.66 5.26
C ARG A 141 19.95 -8.61 6.65
N GLY A 142 19.52 -9.50 7.54
CA GLY A 142 20.25 -9.85 8.76
C GLY A 142 19.98 -8.90 9.94
N ASP A 143 19.50 -9.35 11.09
CA ASP A 143 20.05 -10.47 11.85
C ASP A 143 21.59 -10.43 12.03
N PHE A 144 22.24 -9.28 11.79
CA PHE A 144 23.65 -9.03 12.12
C PHE A 144 23.84 -8.04 13.28
N VAL A 145 22.76 -7.41 13.77
CA VAL A 145 22.85 -6.46 14.88
C VAL A 145 22.88 -7.12 16.27
N LEU A 146 22.49 -8.39 16.45
CA LEU A 146 22.32 -8.94 17.80
C LEU A 146 22.86 -10.36 18.03
N ARG A 147 23.86 -10.81 17.25
CA ARG A 147 24.81 -11.81 17.76
C ARG A 147 26.10 -11.11 18.20
N ALA A 148 26.12 -10.82 19.50
CA ALA A 148 27.26 -11.11 20.36
C ALA A 148 28.59 -10.38 20.06
N ALA A 149 28.58 -9.06 20.13
CA ALA A 149 29.70 -8.35 20.74
C ALA A 149 29.30 -7.86 22.13
N PRO A 150 29.48 -8.66 23.21
CA PRO A 150 29.62 -8.08 24.53
C PRO A 150 30.94 -7.31 24.51
N ARG A 151 30.88 -6.03 24.12
CA ARG A 151 32.03 -5.14 24.28
C ARG A 151 32.20 -4.86 25.76
N ALA A 152 33.05 -5.67 26.36
CA ALA A 152 33.76 -5.41 27.60
C ALA A 152 34.11 -3.91 27.72
N ARG A 153 33.69 -3.30 28.81
CA ARG A 153 34.36 -2.10 29.33
C ARG A 153 34.63 -2.30 30.82
N ARG A 154 35.91 -2.50 31.10
CA ARG A 154 36.55 -2.42 32.42
C ARG A 154 36.50 -0.96 32.91
N GLY A 155 36.03 -0.77 34.16
CA GLY A 155 36.46 0.20 35.19
C GLY A 155 36.48 1.72 34.89
N PRO A 156 36.77 2.59 35.89
CA PRO A 156 37.24 2.31 37.25
C PRO A 156 36.45 2.96 38.40
N THR A 157 36.73 2.45 39.59
CA THR A 157 36.61 3.03 40.94
C THR A 157 36.50 4.57 41.05
N GLN A 158 35.50 5.05 41.81
CA GLN A 158 35.61 5.53 43.20
C GLN A 158 34.23 5.47 43.86
#